data_AF-A0A536IZD2-F1
#
_entry.id   AF-A0A536IZD2-F1
#
_cell.length_a   1.000
_cell.length_b   1.000
_cell.length_c   1.000
_cell.angle_alpha   90.00
_cell.angle_beta   90.00
_cell.angle_gamma   90.00
#
_symmetry.space_group_name_H-M   'P 1'
#
loop_
_entity.id
_entity.type
_entity.pdbx_description
1 polymer ?
#
loop_
_entity_poly.entity_id
_entity_poly.type
_entity_poly.pdbx_seq_one_letter_code
_entity_poly.pdbx_strand_id
1 'polypeptide(L)' 'GNVMNHDPLRPRKLLLHRKQISSLIGKVKQKGYTLIPLRIYFSRNHAKVEVGLGRGKRQYDKREAIAERDA' A
#
# COMPACT_ATOMS: atom_id res chain seq x y z
N GLY A 1 -19.01 22.50 -3.37
CA GLY A 1 -17.88 22.13 -2.52
C GLY A 1 -17.28 23.39 -1.94
N ASN A 2 -17.01 23.42 -0.64
CA ASN A 2 -16.51 24.62 0.04
C ASN A 2 -15.04 24.88 -0.36
N VAL A 3 -14.63 26.15 -0.44
CA VAL A 3 -13.30 26.58 -0.95
C VAL A 3 -12.14 26.13 -0.03
N MET A 4 -12.46 25.69 1.19
CA MET A 4 -11.52 25.27 2.25
C MET A 4 -11.26 23.75 2.29
N ASN A 5 -11.41 23.03 1.17
CA ASN A 5 -11.15 21.59 1.15
C ASN A 5 -9.64 21.29 1.13
N HIS A 6 -9.23 20.27 1.89
CA HIS A 6 -7.87 19.72 1.80
C HIS A 6 -7.66 19.02 0.45
N ASP A 7 -6.44 19.12 -0.09
CA ASP A 7 -6.03 18.36 -1.27
C ASP A 7 -6.25 16.84 -1.05
N PRO A 8 -7.12 16.19 -1.86
CA PRO A 8 -7.38 14.76 -1.76
C PRO A 8 -6.15 13.87 -1.96
N LEU A 9 -5.19 14.30 -2.78
CA LEU A 9 -3.99 13.52 -3.12
C LEU A 9 -2.78 13.83 -2.22
N ARG A 10 -2.98 14.61 -1.15
CA ARG A 10 -1.89 15.00 -0.25
C ARG A 10 -1.17 13.77 0.34
N PRO A 11 0.16 13.77 0.40
CA PRO A 11 0.90 12.73 1.09
C PRO A 11 0.58 12.78 2.60
N ARG A 12 0.22 11.62 3.17
CA ARG A 12 -0.04 11.48 4.61
C ARG A 12 1.06 10.65 5.26
N LYS A 13 1.63 11.16 6.35
CA LYS A 13 2.64 10.44 7.13
C LYS A 13 1.99 9.30 7.92
N LEU A 14 2.51 8.09 7.77
CA LEU A 14 2.07 6.93 8.57
C LEU A 14 2.83 6.88 9.89
N LEU A 15 2.12 6.51 10.96
CA LEU A 15 2.68 6.34 12.30
C LEU A 15 2.99 4.86 12.52
N LEU A 16 4.27 4.52 12.66
CA LEU A 16 4.80 3.17 12.85
C LEU A 16 5.89 3.19 13.92
N HIS A 17 6.16 2.05 14.55
CA HIS A 17 7.29 1.94 15.48
C HIS A 17 8.62 1.97 14.73
N ARG A 18 9.67 2.51 15.36
CA ARG A 18 11.01 2.63 14.77
C ARG A 18 11.54 1.31 14.18
N LYS A 19 11.40 0.20 14.91
CA LYS A 19 11.82 -1.14 14.47
C LYS A 19 11.10 -1.58 13.20
N GLN A 20 9.79 -1.29 13.09
CA GLN A 20 8.99 -1.61 11.90
C GLN A 20 9.44 -0.80 10.69
N ILE A 21 9.68 0.50 10.87
CA ILE A 21 10.18 1.39 9.81
C ILE A 21 11.50 0.87 9.24
N SER A 22 12.47 0.55 10.10
CA SER A 22 13.77 0.01 9.65
C SER A 22 13.62 -1.30 8.89
N SER A 23 12.76 -2.21 9.36
CA SER A 23 12.48 -3.49 8.68
C SER A 23 11.84 -3.28 7.30
N LEU A 24 10.83 -2.42 7.21
CA LEU A 24 10.13 -2.14 5.96
C LEU A 24 11.04 -1.44 4.94
N ILE A 25 11.87 -0.48 5.37
CA ILE A 25 12.85 0.17 4.50
C ILE A 25 13.84 -0.86 3.94
N GLY A 26 14.33 -1.78 4.79
CA GLY A 26 15.21 -2.87 4.34
C GLY A 26 14.56 -3.75 3.27
N LYS A 27 13.29 -4.12 3.47
CA LYS A 27 12.53 -4.97 2.53
C LYS A 27 12.16 -4.25 1.23
N VAL A 28 11.75 -2.97 1.29
CA VAL A 28 11.42 -2.17 0.09
C VAL A 28 12.67 -1.90 -0.76
N LYS A 29 13.84 -1.77 -0.13
CA LYS A 29 15.13 -1.68 -0.86
C LYS A 29 15.49 -2.96 -1.61
N GLN A 30 14.99 -4.12 -1.20
CA GLN A 30 15.19 -5.35 -1.97
C GLN A 30 14.37 -5.29 -3.27
N LYS A 31 15.04 -5.54 -4.40
CA LYS A 31 14.47 -5.39 -5.74
C LYS A 31 13.18 -6.22 -5.89
N GLY A 32 12.08 -5.53 -6.16
CA GLY A 32 10.80 -6.14 -6.52
C GLY A 32 9.75 -6.17 -5.42
N TYR A 33 10.05 -5.71 -4.20
CA TYR A 33 9.03 -5.50 -3.17
C TYR A 33 8.49 -4.07 -3.20
N THR A 34 7.18 -3.94 -3.03
CA THR A 34 6.47 -2.66 -2.96
C THR A 34 5.52 -2.67 -1.77
N LEU A 35 5.48 -1.57 -1.03
CA LEU A 35 4.56 -1.39 0.08
C LEU A 35 3.20 -0.92 -0.47
N ILE A 36 2.14 -1.66 -0.18
CA ILE A 36 0.78 -1.37 -0.64
C ILE A 36 -0.20 -1.34 0.55
N PRO A 37 -1.24 -0.48 0.50
CA PRO A 37 -2.33 -0.54 1.47
C PRO A 37 -3.21 -1.77 1.19
N LEU A 38 -3.66 -2.45 2.25
CA LEU A 38 -4.57 -3.60 2.17
C LEU A 38 -5.99 -3.20 2.59
N ARG A 39 -6.12 -2.57 3.76
CA ARG A 39 -7.40 -2.09 4.29
C ARG A 39 -7.21 -0.82 5.09
N ILE A 40 -8.26 0.00 5.11
CA ILE A 40 -8.39 1.14 6.01
C ILE A 40 -9.49 0.80 6.99
N TYR A 41 -9.25 0.98 8.28
CA TYR A 41 -10.21 0.70 9.33
C TYR A 41 -10.15 1.76 10.42
N PHE A 42 -11.29 2.02 11.05
CA PHE A 42 -11.38 3.00 12.13
C PHE A 42 -11.23 2.31 13.49
N SER A 43 -10.38 2.88 14.35
CA SER A 43 -10.14 2.36 15.70
C SER A 43 -9.77 3.51 16.62
N ARG A 44 -10.47 3.64 17.75
CA ARG A 44 -10.23 4.68 18.77
C ARG A 44 -10.11 6.09 18.16
N ASN A 45 -11.09 6.47 17.32
CA ASN A 45 -11.14 7.74 16.57
C ASN A 45 -9.99 8.00 15.57
N HIS A 46 -9.19 6.99 15.24
CA HIS A 46 -8.14 7.10 14.23
C HIS A 46 -8.45 6.21 13.03
N ALA A 47 -8.21 6.72 11.82
CA ALA A 47 -8.14 5.92 10.61
C ALA A 47 -6.79 5.20 10.58
N LYS A 48 -6.81 3.88 10.71
CA LYS A 48 -5.64 3.02 10.61
C LYS A 48 -5.58 2.39 9.23
N VAL A 49 -4.36 2.29 8.70
CA VAL A 49 -4.09 1.66 7.41
C VAL A 49 -3.27 0.42 7.67
N GLU A 50 -3.78 -0.74 7.25
CA GLU A 50 -2.96 -1.94 7.17
C GLU A 50 -2.15 -1.90 5.87
N VAL A 51 -0.85 -2.16 5.98
CA VAL A 51 0.07 -2.17 4.85
C VAL A 51 0.68 -3.56 4.67
N GLY A 52 0.80 -3.99 3.42
CA GLY A 52 1.40 -5.24 3.01
C GLY A 52 2.60 -5.02 2.10
N LEU A 53 3.52 -5.99 2.07
CA LEU A 53 4.59 -6.03 1.06
C LEU A 53 4.14 -6.96 -0.06
N GLY A 54 3.96 -6.40 -1.25
CA GLY A 54 3.67 -7.14 -2.46
C GLY A 54 4.91 -7.26 -3.34
N ARG A 55 4.99 -8.36 -4.10
CA ARG A 55 5.91 -8.48 -5.23
C ARG A 55 5.09 -8.46 -6.52
N GLY A 56 5.50 -7.65 -7.49
CA GLY A 56 4.84 -7.63 -8.79
C GLY A 56 4.92 -8.99 -9.49
N LYS A 57 3.79 -9.49 -9.99
CA LYS A 57 3.76 -10.66 -10.89
C LYS A 57 4.59 -10.40 -12.14
N ARG A 58 5.26 -11.42 -12.66
CA ARG A 58 6.02 -11.29 -13.93
C ARG A 58 5.03 -11.17 -15.10
N GLN A 59 5.49 -10.64 -16.23
CA GLN A 59 4.59 -10.37 -17.37
C GLN A 59 3.90 -11.62 -17.91
N TYR A 60 4.54 -12.80 -17.85
CA TYR A 60 3.91 -14.06 -18.27
C TYR A 60 2.74 -14.44 -17.35
N ASP A 61 2.94 -14.39 -16.02
CA ASP A 61 1.90 -14.67 -15.02
C ASP A 61 0.70 -13.73 -15.15
N LYS A 62 0.92 -12.50 -15.65
CA LYS A 62 -0.16 -11.54 -15.90
C LYS A 62 -1.02 -11.94 -17.09
N ARG A 63 -0.43 -12.50 -18.16
CA ARG A 63 -1.19 -12.92 -19.35
C ARG A 63 -2.13 -14.07 -19.02
N GLU A 64 -1.64 -15.07 -18.28
CA GLU A 64 -2.45 -16.22 -17.84
C GLU A 64 -3.58 -15.78 -16.90
N ALA A 65 -3.28 -14.93 -15.91
CA ALA A 65 -4.30 -14.44 -14.97
C ALA A 65 -5.34 -13.48 -15.60
N ILE A 66 -5.03 -12.86 -16.75
CA ILE A 66 -6.01 -12.07 -17.53
C ILE A 66 -6.90 -13.02 -18.31
N ALA A 67 -6.32 -14.03 -18.98
CA ALA A 67 -7.07 -15.03 -19.71
C ALA A 67 -8.05 -15.82 -18.80
N GLU A 68 -7.65 -16.16 -17.57
CA GLU A 68 -8.52 -16.84 -16.60
C GLU A 68 -9.64 -15.95 -16.04
N ARG A 69 -9.45 -14.62 -16.04
CA ARG A 69 -10.47 -13.67 -15.56
C ARG A 69 -11.53 -13.35 -16.62
N ASP A 70 -11.13 -13.34 -17.88
CA ASP A 70 -12.01 -12.96 -19.00
C ASP A 70 -12.86 -14.15 -19.51
N ALA A 71 -12.59 -15.37 -19.04
CA ALA A 71 -13.37 -16.60 -19.28
C ALA A 71 -14.46 -16.79 -18.22
#